data_AF-A0A258KUR7-F1
#
_entry.id   AF-A0A258KUR7-F1
#
_cell.length_a   1.000
_cell.length_b   1.000
_cell.length_c   1.000
_cell.angle_alpha   90.00
_cell.angle_beta   90.00
_cell.angle_gamma   90.00
#
_symmetry.space_group_name_H-M   'P 1'
#
loop_
_entity.id
_entity.type
_entity.pdbx_description
1 polymer ?
#
loop_
_entity_poly.entity_id
_entity_poly.type
_entity_poly.pdbx_seq_one_letter_code
_entity_poly.pdbx_strand_id
1 'polypeptide(L)'
;GEEPQGNSWIQFNSRFYVIALVFLLFDVELAFIFPWATVFSQQELINADPYWGWLSLIEMFIFVGILLIGLVYVWKKGDLNWIRPEQYSPVSPSRIPLSAYKALNNESYQIKSFSVDSEIPMSEKVQTESPLSSNKPGFTPKFKRPAL
;
A
#
# COMPACT_ATOMS: atom_id res chain seq x y z
N GLY A 1 -3.77 18.29 14.09
CA GLY A 1 -3.36 16.88 14.03
C GLY A 1 -3.71 16.25 15.36
N GLU A 2 -4.09 14.97 15.37
CA GLU A 2 -4.37 14.24 16.61
C GLU A 2 -3.09 13.76 17.30
N GLU A 3 -3.17 13.54 18.61
CA GLU A 3 -2.04 13.01 19.38
C GLU A 3 -1.78 11.53 19.04
N PRO A 4 -0.52 11.13 18.85
CA PRO A 4 -0.18 9.75 18.51
C PRO A 4 -0.55 8.83 19.67
N GLN A 5 -1.41 7.85 19.41
CA GLN A 5 -1.88 6.90 20.40
C GLN A 5 -1.20 5.54 20.17
N GLY A 6 -0.50 5.03 21.19
CA GLY A 6 0.19 3.74 21.15
C GLY A 6 1.71 3.84 21.01
N ASN A 7 2.36 2.68 20.86
CA ASN A 7 3.81 2.57 20.77
C ASN A 7 4.28 2.69 19.30
N SER A 8 5.30 3.51 19.02
CA SER A 8 5.89 3.64 17.66
C SER A 8 6.79 2.47 17.26
N TRP A 9 7.08 1.57 18.19
CA TRP A 9 7.97 0.44 17.95
C TRP A 9 7.16 -0.76 17.41
N ILE A 10 7.32 -1.03 16.12
CA ILE A 10 6.75 -2.21 15.43
C ILE A 10 7.88 -3.22 15.12
N GLN A 11 7.57 -4.51 15.22
CA GLN A 11 8.47 -5.56 14.77
C GLN A 11 8.34 -5.74 13.27
N PHE A 12 9.42 -5.50 12.54
CA PHE A 12 9.48 -5.72 11.10
C PHE A 12 9.94 -7.14 10.77
N ASN A 13 9.44 -7.67 9.65
CA ASN A 13 9.85 -8.98 9.17
C ASN A 13 11.27 -8.94 8.58
N SER A 14 12.10 -9.94 8.88
CA SER A 14 13.48 -10.04 8.37
C SER A 14 13.57 -10.18 6.85
N ARG A 15 12.49 -10.56 6.16
CA ARG A 15 12.46 -10.66 4.67
C ARG A 15 12.85 -9.36 3.97
N PHE A 16 12.50 -8.20 4.53
CA PHE A 16 12.90 -6.90 3.96
C PHE A 16 14.42 -6.70 3.95
N TYR A 17 15.10 -7.18 4.99
CA TYR A 17 16.56 -7.12 5.07
C TYR A 17 17.21 -8.01 4.01
N VAL A 18 16.70 -9.22 3.80
CA VAL A 18 17.21 -10.14 2.76
C VAL A 18 17.09 -9.52 1.37
N ILE A 19 15.94 -8.91 1.05
CA ILE A 19 15.73 -8.23 -0.23
C ILE A 19 16.73 -7.08 -0.42
N ALA A 20 16.96 -6.27 0.62
CA ALA A 20 17.94 -5.19 0.58
C ALA A 20 19.37 -5.70 0.37
N LEU A 21 19.75 -6.80 1.03
CA LEU A 21 21.07 -7.41 0.90
C LEU A 21 21.30 -7.97 -0.51
N VAL A 22 20.30 -8.64 -1.09
CA VAL A 22 20.35 -9.15 -2.47
C VAL A 22 20.43 -7.99 -3.47
N PHE A 23 19.67 -6.91 -3.26
CA PHE A 23 19.73 -5.72 -4.11
C PHE A 23 21.12 -5.07 -4.07
N LEU A 24 21.70 -4.90 -2.86
CA LEU A 24 23.04 -4.34 -2.70
C LEU A 24 24.10 -5.20 -3.37
N LEU A 25 23.99 -6.52 -3.29
CA LEU A 25 24.89 -7.44 -3.98
C LEU A 25 24.77 -7.25 -5.50
N PHE A 26 23.55 -7.27 -6.05
CA PHE A 26 23.33 -7.06 -7.48
C PHE A 26 23.83 -5.70 -7.99
N ASP A 27 23.69 -4.63 -7.19
CA ASP A 27 24.16 -3.28 -7.54
C ASP A 27 25.70 -3.22 -7.66
N VAL A 28 26.40 -3.82 -6.70
CA VAL A 28 27.86 -3.94 -6.74
C VAL A 28 28.31 -4.74 -7.96
N GLU A 29 27.55 -5.78 -8.33
CA GLU A 29 27.90 -6.63 -9.47
C GLU A 29 27.68 -5.93 -10.81
N LEU A 30 26.63 -5.10 -10.92
CA LEU A 30 26.44 -4.21 -12.06
C LEU A 30 27.62 -3.23 -12.22
N ALA A 31 28.19 -2.74 -11.11
CA ALA A 31 29.37 -1.88 -11.16
C ALA A 31 30.58 -2.59 -11.80
N PHE A 32 30.69 -3.91 -11.67
CA PHE A 32 31.74 -4.72 -12.32
C PHE A 32 31.45 -5.04 -13.79
N ILE A 33 30.18 -5.04 -14.22
CA ILE A 33 29.83 -5.25 -15.64
C ILE A 33 30.35 -4.11 -16.52
N PHE A 34 30.36 -2.87 -16.02
CA PHE A 34 30.84 -1.71 -16.79
C PHE A 34 32.29 -1.84 -17.26
N PRO A 35 33.30 -2.04 -16.39
CA PRO A 35 34.68 -2.18 -16.83
C PRO A 35 34.86 -3.39 -17.74
N TRP A 36 34.20 -4.53 -17.48
CA TRP A 36 34.22 -5.66 -18.40
C TRP A 36 33.70 -5.28 -19.79
N ALA A 37 32.56 -4.59 -19.87
CA ALA A 37 31.98 -4.19 -21.15
C ALA A 37 32.89 -3.23 -21.93
N THR A 38 33.61 -2.36 -21.22
CA THR A 38 34.60 -1.46 -21.85
C THR A 38 35.82 -2.20 -22.39
N VAL A 39 36.29 -3.25 -21.71
CA VAL A 39 37.40 -4.10 -22.18
C VAL A 39 36.94 -4.95 -23.35
N PHE A 40 35.75 -5.54 -23.26
CA PHE A 40 35.16 -6.35 -24.33
C PHE A 40 34.76 -5.52 -25.57
N SER A 41 34.65 -4.19 -25.45
CA SER A 41 34.48 -3.30 -26.61
C SER A 41 35.79 -3.01 -27.34
N GLN A 42 36.94 -3.22 -26.71
CA GLN A 42 38.26 -2.92 -27.29
C GLN A 42 38.77 -4.10 -28.10
N GLN A 43 38.58 -4.03 -29.42
CA GLN A 43 38.96 -5.08 -30.35
C GLN A 43 40.47 -5.38 -30.31
N GLU A 44 41.32 -4.38 -30.06
CA GLU A 44 42.77 -4.58 -29.94
C GLU A 44 43.14 -5.50 -28.76
N LEU A 45 42.50 -5.32 -27.60
CA LEU A 45 42.75 -6.13 -26.42
C LEU A 45 42.25 -7.57 -26.58
N ILE A 46 41.10 -7.73 -27.24
CA ILE A 46 40.48 -9.05 -27.44
C ILE A 46 41.21 -9.86 -28.52
N ASN A 47 41.70 -9.18 -29.57
CA ASN A 47 42.41 -9.83 -30.67
C ASN A 47 43.91 -10.04 -30.37
N ALA A 48 44.39 -9.60 -29.20
CA ALA A 48 45.77 -9.84 -28.77
C ALA A 48 46.10 -11.34 -28.67
N ASP A 49 45.11 -12.17 -28.34
CA ASP A 49 45.22 -13.63 -28.29
C ASP A 49 43.92 -14.29 -28.77
N PRO A 50 43.95 -15.39 -29.54
CA PRO A 50 42.73 -16.03 -30.07
C PRO A 50 41.76 -16.52 -28.99
N TYR A 51 42.25 -16.78 -27.78
CA TYR A 51 41.46 -17.35 -26.67
C TYR A 51 40.84 -16.30 -25.76
N TRP A 52 41.31 -15.05 -25.79
CA TRP A 52 40.90 -14.02 -24.83
C TRP A 52 39.43 -13.67 -24.92
N GLY A 53 38.89 -13.48 -26.14
CA GLY A 53 37.47 -13.15 -26.32
C GLY A 53 36.53 -14.21 -25.77
N TRP A 54 36.86 -15.50 -25.95
CA TRP A 54 36.04 -16.60 -25.44
C TRP A 54 36.13 -16.72 -23.92
N LEU A 55 37.33 -16.54 -23.34
CA LEU A 55 37.54 -16.54 -21.90
C LEU A 55 36.76 -15.42 -21.21
N SER A 56 36.85 -14.18 -21.72
CA SER A 56 36.09 -13.05 -21.17
C SER A 56 34.58 -13.23 -21.27
N LEU A 57 34.09 -13.91 -22.32
CA LEU A 57 32.67 -14.25 -22.45
C LEU A 57 32.22 -15.28 -21.40
N ILE A 58 33.00 -16.35 -21.21
CA ILE A 58 32.71 -17.38 -20.21
C ILE A 58 32.73 -16.77 -18.81
N GLU A 59 33.73 -15.94 -18.52
CA GLU A 59 33.86 -15.26 -17.23
C GLU A 59 32.61 -14.43 -16.91
N MET A 60 32.14 -13.61 -17.86
CA MET A 60 30.91 -12.84 -17.69
C MET A 60 29.67 -13.73 -17.53
N PHE A 61 29.59 -14.83 -18.28
CA PHE A 61 28.47 -15.77 -18.14
C PHE A 61 28.45 -16.43 -16.75
N ILE A 62 29.61 -16.80 -16.22
CA ILE A 62 29.74 -17.35 -14.87
C ILE A 62 29.38 -16.29 -13.83
N PHE A 63 29.89 -15.07 -13.99
CA PHE A 63 29.62 -13.93 -13.11
C PHE A 63 28.11 -13.67 -12.97
N VAL A 64 27.41 -13.50 -14.10
CA VAL A 64 25.95 -13.33 -14.11
C VAL A 64 25.23 -14.61 -13.66
N GLY A 65 25.76 -15.78 -13.99
CA GLY A 65 25.20 -17.07 -13.62
C GLY A 65 25.13 -17.28 -12.10
N ILE A 66 26.15 -16.85 -11.36
CA ILE A 66 26.17 -16.93 -9.90
C ILE A 66 25.07 -16.06 -9.28
N LEU A 67 24.85 -14.84 -9.81
CA LEU A 67 23.75 -13.97 -9.37
C LEU A 67 22.38 -14.56 -9.66
N LEU A 68 22.20 -15.13 -10.85
CA LEU A 68 20.98 -15.84 -11.22
C LEU A 68 20.69 -17.00 -10.27
N ILE A 69 21.70 -17.80 -9.94
CA ILE A 69 21.55 -18.92 -8.98
C ILE A 69 21.16 -18.39 -7.60
N GLY A 70 21.81 -17.32 -7.11
CA GLY A 70 21.45 -16.68 -5.86
C GLY A 70 20.01 -16.16 -5.84
N LEU A 71 19.58 -15.51 -6.94
CA LEU A 71 18.21 -15.02 -7.09
C LEU A 71 17.19 -16.17 -7.12
N VAL A 72 17.45 -17.23 -7.88
CA VAL A 72 16.58 -18.41 -7.93
C VAL A 72 16.48 -19.08 -6.56
N TYR A 73 17.58 -19.14 -5.80
CA TYR A 73 17.57 -19.68 -4.44
C TYR A 73 16.63 -18.89 -3.52
N VAL A 74 16.76 -17.56 -3.48
CA VAL A 74 15.91 -16.68 -2.66
C VAL A 74 14.45 -16.74 -3.12
N TRP A 75 14.23 -16.84 -4.43
CA TRP A 75 12.90 -16.97 -5.00
C TRP A 75 12.24 -18.29 -4.58
N LYS A 76 12.95 -19.43 -4.67
CA LYS A 76 12.45 -20.72 -4.19
C LYS A 76 12.19 -20.74 -2.69
N LYS A 77 12.96 -20.01 -1.91
CA LYS A 77 12.75 -19.85 -0.46
C LYS A 77 11.52 -19.00 -0.12
N GLY A 78 10.99 -18.24 -1.09
CA GLY A 78 9.77 -17.44 -0.93
C GLY A 78 9.98 -16.14 -0.17
N ASP A 79 11.24 -15.73 0.03
CA ASP A 79 11.61 -14.48 0.72
C ASP A 79 11.21 -13.24 -0.09
N LEU A 80 10.92 -13.40 -1.38
CA LEU A 80 10.45 -12.34 -2.27
C LEU A 80 8.93 -12.06 -2.17
N ASN A 81 8.18 -12.89 -1.44
CA ASN A 81 6.73 -12.71 -1.33
C ASN A 81 6.36 -11.56 -0.39
N TRP A 82 5.54 -10.64 -0.91
CA TRP A 82 5.09 -9.48 -0.14
C TRP A 82 4.13 -9.90 0.98
N ILE A 83 4.41 -9.42 2.20
CA ILE A 83 3.53 -9.62 3.34
C ILE A 83 2.43 -8.58 3.23
N ARG A 84 1.21 -9.04 2.94
CA ARG A 84 0.03 -8.16 2.99
C ARG A 84 -0.34 -7.97 4.46
N PRO A 85 -0.55 -6.73 4.93
CA PRO A 85 -1.07 -6.51 6.28
C PRO A 85 -2.44 -7.19 6.38
N GLU A 86 -2.61 -8.00 7.40
CA GLU A 86 -3.90 -8.64 7.68
C GLU A 86 -4.90 -7.52 8.02
N GLN A 87 -5.95 -7.38 7.21
CA GLN A 87 -6.91 -6.31 7.37
C GLN A 87 -7.78 -6.64 8.59
N TYR A 88 -7.37 -6.17 9.77
CA TYR A 88 -8.22 -6.24 10.95
C TYR A 88 -9.41 -5.29 10.74
N SER A 89 -10.56 -5.83 10.39
CA SER A 89 -11.81 -5.07 10.37
C SER A 89 -12.28 -4.91 11.82
N PRO A 90 -12.19 -3.71 12.42
CA PRO A 90 -12.55 -3.55 13.82
C PRO A 90 -14.04 -3.84 13.98
N VAL A 91 -14.37 -4.80 14.84
CA VAL A 91 -15.76 -5.07 15.20
C VAL A 91 -16.19 -3.96 16.15
N SER A 92 -16.92 -2.98 15.63
CA SER A 92 -17.54 -1.96 16.48
C SER A 92 -18.64 -2.62 17.32
N PRO A 93 -18.71 -2.39 18.66
CA PRO A 93 -19.83 -2.79 19.49
C PRO A 93 -21.04 -1.90 19.21
N SER A 94 -21.41 -1.73 17.94
CA SER A 94 -22.60 -1.02 17.53
C SER A 94 -23.80 -1.94 17.72
N ARG A 95 -24.94 -1.34 18.10
CA ARG A 95 -26.22 -2.05 18.22
C ARG A 95 -26.78 -2.48 16.86
N ILE A 96 -26.16 -1.99 15.77
CA ILE A 96 -26.61 -2.19 14.40
C ILE A 96 -25.82 -3.37 13.82
N PRO A 97 -26.47 -4.47 13.39
CA PRO A 97 -25.77 -5.65 12.92
C PRO A 97 -25.00 -5.36 11.61
N LEU A 98 -23.86 -6.05 11.42
CA LEU A 98 -23.00 -5.91 10.22
C LEU A 98 -23.77 -6.13 8.90
N SER A 99 -24.84 -6.92 8.92
CA SER A 99 -25.71 -7.17 7.76
C SER A 99 -26.42 -5.92 7.27
N ALA A 100 -26.82 -5.01 8.16
CA ALA A 100 -27.49 -3.77 7.78
C ALA A 100 -26.55 -2.89 6.94
N TYR A 101 -25.27 -2.79 7.30
CA TYR A 101 -24.26 -2.07 6.52
C TYR A 101 -24.01 -2.71 5.15
N LYS A 102 -23.93 -4.05 5.09
CA LYS A 102 -23.77 -4.77 3.81
C LYS A 102 -24.96 -4.54 2.87
N ALA A 103 -26.18 -4.48 3.41
CA ALA A 103 -27.38 -4.18 2.63
C ALA A 103 -27.31 -2.78 2.02
N LEU A 104 -26.93 -1.77 2.80
CA LEU A 104 -26.78 -0.38 2.31
C LEU A 104 -25.68 -0.25 1.25
N ASN A 105 -24.52 -0.89 1.42
CA ASN A 105 -23.45 -0.83 0.41
C ASN A 105 -23.85 -1.46 -0.93
N ASN A 106 -24.81 -2.37 -0.92
CA ASN A 106 -25.32 -3.01 -2.13
C ASN A 106 -26.49 -2.23 -2.76
N GLU A 107 -27.01 -1.22 -2.06
CA GLU A 107 -28.08 -0.36 -2.58
C GLU A 107 -27.49 0.80 -3.40
N SER A 108 -28.02 1.01 -4.60
CA SER A 108 -27.66 2.16 -5.44
C SER A 108 -28.49 3.38 -5.04
N TYR A 109 -27.86 4.39 -4.44
CA TYR A 109 -28.52 5.64 -4.08
C TYR A 109 -28.51 6.64 -5.24
N GLN A 110 -29.66 7.27 -5.49
CA GLN A 110 -29.73 8.47 -6.33
C GLN A 110 -29.20 9.66 -5.54
N ILE A 111 -28.08 10.23 -5.96
CA ILE A 111 -27.45 11.38 -5.29
C ILE A 111 -28.42 12.56 -5.38
N LYS A 112 -28.99 12.97 -4.25
CA LYS A 112 -29.75 14.23 -4.19
C LYS A 112 -28.75 15.36 -4.36
N SER A 113 -28.87 16.13 -5.44
CA SER A 113 -28.13 17.37 -5.60
C SER A 113 -28.53 18.31 -4.47
N PHE A 114 -27.57 18.67 -3.63
CA PHE A 114 -27.74 19.73 -2.65
C PHE A 114 -27.80 21.07 -3.40
N SER A 115 -28.99 21.67 -3.48
CA SER A 115 -29.20 23.02 -3.98
C SER A 115 -29.34 23.98 -2.80
N VAL A 116 -28.51 25.03 -2.79
CA VAL A 116 -28.47 26.08 -1.75
C VAL A 116 -29.67 27.02 -1.84
N ASP A 117 -30.41 26.99 -2.94
CA ASP A 117 -31.54 27.88 -3.22
C ASP A 117 -32.82 27.36 -2.56
N SER A 118 -32.90 27.49 -1.25
CA SER A 118 -34.17 27.67 -0.56
C SER A 118 -34.17 29.09 0.00
N GLU A 119 -34.51 30.04 -0.88
CA GLU A 119 -34.83 31.40 -0.45
C GLU A 119 -35.87 31.32 0.67
N ILE A 120 -35.48 31.77 1.86
CA ILE A 120 -36.39 31.93 2.99
C ILE A 120 -37.34 33.08 2.60
N PRO A 121 -38.67 32.87 2.45
CA PRO A 121 -39.57 33.98 2.25
C PRO A 121 -39.75 34.68 3.61
N MET A 122 -39.03 35.78 3.81
CA MET A 122 -39.39 36.77 4.82
C MET A 122 -40.61 37.56 4.31
N SER A 123 -41.84 37.15 4.68
CA SER A 123 -42.95 38.07 5.02
C SER A 123 -44.23 37.34 5.48
N GLU A 124 -44.84 37.89 6.53
CA GLU A 124 -46.28 37.84 6.90
C GLU A 124 -46.97 36.56 7.44
N LYS A 125 -46.88 36.42 8.77
CA LYS A 125 -47.97 36.27 9.76
C LYS A 125 -49.38 35.86 9.24
N VAL A 126 -49.81 34.61 9.48
CA VAL A 126 -51.20 34.22 9.84
C VAL A 126 -51.19 32.93 10.69
N GLN A 127 -51.96 32.91 11.79
CA GLN A 127 -52.23 31.73 12.64
C GLN A 127 -53.30 30.82 11.99
N THR A 128 -53.24 29.51 12.25
CA THR A 128 -54.28 28.63 12.88
C THR A 128 -54.18 27.18 12.32
N GLU A 129 -54.23 26.22 13.25
CA GLU A 129 -54.56 24.77 13.11
C GLU A 129 -53.45 23.75 12.76
N SER A 130 -53.26 22.79 13.69
CA SER A 130 -52.52 21.53 13.48
C SER A 130 -53.44 20.51 12.78
N PRO A 131 -52.92 19.55 11.99
CA PRO A 131 -52.46 18.31 12.63
C PRO A 131 -51.28 17.58 11.96
N LEU A 132 -50.73 16.65 12.76
CA LEU A 132 -50.09 15.38 12.40
C LEU A 132 -48.57 15.30 12.11
N SER A 133 -47.92 14.62 13.05
CA SER A 133 -46.75 13.76 12.89
C SER A 133 -45.41 14.41 12.51
N SER A 134 -44.83 15.14 13.46
CA SER A 134 -43.37 15.27 13.49
C SER A 134 -42.78 13.94 13.94
N ASN A 135 -42.41 13.08 12.99
CA ASN A 135 -41.60 11.91 13.30
C ASN A 135 -40.20 12.42 13.67
N LYS A 136 -40.01 12.78 14.95
CA LYS A 136 -38.68 13.11 15.49
C LYS A 136 -37.79 11.88 15.25
N PRO A 137 -36.66 11.99 14.55
CA PRO A 137 -35.70 10.89 14.55
C PRO A 137 -35.29 10.65 16.00
N GLY A 138 -35.57 9.46 16.51
CA GLY A 138 -35.44 9.05 17.91
C GLY A 138 -34.00 8.90 18.40
N PHE A 139 -33.10 9.79 17.99
CA PHE A 139 -31.71 9.79 18.41
C PHE A 139 -31.43 11.02 19.29
N THR A 140 -31.42 10.80 20.60
CA THR A 140 -30.89 11.77 21.57
C THR A 140 -29.58 11.23 22.14
N PRO A 141 -28.41 11.76 21.76
CA PRO A 141 -27.15 11.29 22.32
C PRO A 141 -27.03 11.74 23.78
N LYS A 142 -26.89 10.79 24.71
CA LYS A 142 -26.50 11.08 26.10
C LYS A 142 -24.98 11.06 26.21
N PHE A 143 -24.35 12.23 26.22
CA PHE A 143 -22.93 12.35 26.55
C PHE A 143 -22.74 12.27 28.07
N LYS A 144 -22.04 11.23 28.55
CA LYS A 144 -21.55 11.17 29.93
C LYS A 144 -20.16 11.82 29.97
N ARG A 145 -20.01 12.89 30.75
CA ARG A 145 -18.70 13.49 30.99
C ARG A 145 -17.90 12.59 31.96
N PRO A 146 -16.61 12.33 31.73
CA PRO A 146 -15.77 11.64 32.71
C PRO A 146 -15.62 12.52 33.96
N ALA A 147 -15.69 11.90 35.14
CA ALA A 147 -15.39 12.55 36.41
C ALA A 147 -13.87 12.78 36.50
N LEU A 148 -13.49 14.01 36.84
CA LEU A 148 -12.13 14.38 37.27
C LEU A 148 -11.94 14.01 38.74
#